data_AF-A0A945KBH6-F1
#
_entry.id   AF-A0A945KBH6-F1
#
_cell.length_a   1.000
_cell.length_b   1.000
_cell.length_c   1.000
_cell.angle_alpha   90.00
_cell.angle_beta   90.00
_cell.angle_gamma   90.00
#
_symmetry.space_group_name_H-M   'P 1'
#
loop_
_entity.id
_entity.type
_entity.pdbx_description
1 polymer ?
#
loop_
_entity_poly.entity_id
_entity_poly.type
_entity_poly.pdbx_seq_one_letter_code
_entity_poly.pdbx_strand_id
1 'polypeptide(L)'
;MRLKHRKGKAPHVHQAASPGHVRSKGYYDMYRATIAMAGMDAEGNNENMPDPESWIGGDGLISPFSDVERDMAKKAFAALGMVSKEDGSHTGSREPDGVNTESPVVAFKGYPR
;
A
#
# COMPACT_ATOMS: atom_id res chain seq x y z
N MET A 1 -7.95 -19.52 -11.35
CA MET A 1 -8.59 -20.84 -11.11
C MET A 1 -9.91 -20.64 -10.36
N ARG A 2 -11.07 -20.83 -11.02
CA ARG A 2 -12.39 -20.75 -10.34
C ARG A 2 -12.69 -22.07 -9.65
N LEU A 3 -12.80 -22.07 -8.32
CA LEU A 3 -13.19 -23.26 -7.54
C LEU A 3 -14.57 -23.75 -8.00
N LYS A 4 -14.72 -25.07 -8.23
CA LYS A 4 -15.97 -25.73 -8.64
C LYS A 4 -17.06 -25.70 -7.56
N HIS A 5 -16.75 -25.27 -6.35
CA HIS A 5 -17.67 -25.27 -5.22
C HIS A 5 -18.10 -23.85 -4.87
N ARG A 6 -19.42 -23.63 -4.79
CA ARG A 6 -20.00 -22.41 -4.25
C ARG A 6 -19.89 -22.44 -2.72
N LYS A 7 -19.49 -21.31 -2.12
CA LYS A 7 -19.47 -21.15 -0.67
C LYS A 7 -20.90 -21.39 -0.12
N GLY A 8 -21.03 -22.34 0.80
CA GLY A 8 -22.30 -22.63 1.46
C GLY A 8 -22.77 -21.52 2.40
N LYS A 9 -24.02 -21.59 2.86
CA LYS A 9 -24.54 -20.71 3.91
C LYS A 9 -23.77 -20.96 5.21
N ALA A 10 -23.45 -19.89 5.95
CA ALA A 10 -22.83 -20.03 7.27
C ALA A 10 -23.79 -20.79 8.21
N PRO A 11 -23.31 -21.75 9.02
CA PRO A 11 -24.15 -22.46 9.97
C PRO A 11 -24.71 -21.51 11.03
N HIS A 12 -25.89 -21.81 11.57
CA HIS A 12 -26.61 -20.95 12.53
C HIS A 12 -25.75 -20.62 13.77
N VAL A 13 -24.92 -21.56 14.24
CA VAL A 13 -23.98 -21.34 15.36
C VAL A 13 -22.92 -20.27 15.05
N HIS A 14 -22.46 -20.16 13.81
CA HIS A 14 -21.51 -19.12 13.40
C HIS A 14 -22.18 -17.74 13.37
N GLN A 15 -23.47 -17.68 13.04
CA GLN A 15 -24.22 -16.42 13.09
C GLN A 15 -24.49 -15.99 14.54
N ALA A 16 -24.82 -16.94 15.41
CA ALA A 16 -25.04 -16.70 16.83
C ALA A 16 -23.75 -16.31 17.58
N ALA A 17 -22.61 -16.90 17.23
CA ALA A 17 -21.32 -16.62 17.87
C ALA A 17 -20.70 -15.27 17.46
N SER A 18 -21.23 -14.62 16.41
CA SER A 18 -20.69 -13.33 15.96
C SER A 18 -21.82 -12.39 15.51
N PRO A 19 -22.72 -11.95 16.41
CA PRO A 19 -23.77 -11.00 16.05
C PRO A 19 -23.15 -9.68 15.54
N GLY A 20 -23.70 -9.11 14.47
CA GLY A 20 -23.27 -7.82 13.93
C GLY A 20 -21.93 -7.80 13.18
N HIS A 21 -21.24 -8.93 13.03
CA HIS A 21 -19.96 -8.96 12.32
C HIS A 21 -20.09 -8.60 10.83
N VAL A 22 -19.19 -7.76 10.34
CA VAL A 22 -19.03 -7.44 8.92
C VAL A 22 -17.81 -8.18 8.37
N ARG A 23 -17.86 -8.65 7.13
CA ARG A 23 -16.75 -9.40 6.50
C ARG A 23 -16.42 -8.85 5.13
N SER A 24 -15.13 -8.65 4.88
CA SER A 24 -14.57 -8.49 3.54
C SER A 24 -13.66 -9.68 3.20
N LYS A 25 -13.26 -9.79 1.93
CA LYS A 25 -12.18 -10.68 1.48
C LYS A 25 -10.90 -9.85 1.40
N GLY A 26 -9.75 -10.46 1.70
CA GLY A 26 -8.45 -9.79 1.66
C GLY A 26 -7.95 -9.41 3.06
N TYR A 27 -6.79 -9.95 3.45
CA TYR A 27 -6.21 -9.70 4.77
C TYR A 27 -5.84 -8.22 4.95
N TYR A 28 -5.21 -7.62 3.93
CA TYR A 28 -4.83 -6.21 3.97
C TYR A 28 -6.03 -5.26 3.85
N ASP A 29 -7.04 -5.63 3.07
CA ASP A 29 -8.28 -4.84 2.95
C ASP A 29 -9.02 -4.78 4.31
N MET A 30 -9.06 -5.90 5.04
CA MET A 30 -9.61 -5.94 6.39
C MET A 30 -8.80 -5.08 7.36
N TYR A 31 -7.47 -5.17 7.33
CA TYR A 31 -6.59 -4.35 8.17
C TYR A 31 -6.81 -2.84 7.93
N ARG A 32 -6.88 -2.41 6.67
CA ARG A 32 -7.15 -1.02 6.31
C ARG A 32 -8.54 -0.56 6.74
N ALA A 33 -9.55 -1.40 6.55
CA ALA A 33 -10.90 -1.10 7.01
C ALA A 33 -10.95 -0.90 8.52
N THR A 34 -10.19 -1.68 9.29
CA THR A 34 -10.12 -1.51 10.76
C THR A 34 -9.37 -0.26 11.19
N ILE A 35 -8.34 0.16 10.44
CA ILE A 35 -7.66 1.45 10.69
C ILE A 35 -8.59 2.62 10.36
N ALA A 36 -9.26 2.57 9.21
CA ALA A 36 -10.23 3.59 8.82
C ALA A 36 -11.35 3.72 9.87
N MET A 37 -11.89 2.59 10.34
CA MET A 37 -12.88 2.57 11.42
C MET A 37 -12.35 3.20 12.72
N ALA A 38 -11.09 2.98 13.08
CA ALA A 38 -10.49 3.60 14.27
C ALA A 38 -10.28 5.12 14.14
N GLY A 39 -10.18 5.63 12.91
CA GLY A 39 -10.05 7.06 12.60
C GLY A 39 -11.37 7.81 12.41
N MET A 40 -12.50 7.10 12.42
CA MET A 40 -13.82 7.69 12.21
C MET A 40 -14.39 8.33 13.48
N ASP A 41 -15.17 9.40 13.31
CA ASP A 41 -16.03 9.94 14.37
C ASP A 41 -17.36 9.16 14.50
N ALA A 42 -18.25 9.61 15.39
CA ALA A 42 -19.52 8.94 15.66
C ALA A 42 -20.48 8.96 14.45
N GLU A 43 -20.31 9.93 13.56
CA GLU A 43 -21.05 10.12 12.32
C GLU A 43 -20.44 9.35 11.15
N GLY A 44 -19.25 8.78 11.33
CA GLY A 44 -18.52 8.03 10.32
C GLY A 44 -17.65 8.90 9.40
N ASN A 45 -17.43 10.17 9.73
CA ASN A 45 -16.51 11.02 9.00
C ASN A 45 -15.08 10.56 9.24
N ASN A 46 -14.26 10.62 8.19
CA ASN A 46 -12.89 10.10 8.21
C ASN A 46 -11.89 11.12 7.64
N GLU A 47 -12.08 12.38 8.02
CA GLU A 47 -11.30 13.52 7.51
C GLU A 47 -9.80 13.44 7.85
N ASN A 48 -9.45 12.67 8.90
CA ASN A 48 -8.09 12.43 9.34
C ASN A 48 -7.51 11.09 8.84
N MET A 49 -8.15 10.44 7.85
CA MET A 49 -7.63 9.20 7.30
C MET A 49 -6.26 9.45 6.64
N PRO A 50 -5.24 8.62 6.92
CA PRO A 50 -4.00 8.64 6.15
C PRO A 50 -4.30 8.47 4.66
N ASP A 51 -3.54 9.15 3.80
CA ASP A 51 -3.66 8.99 2.36
C ASP A 51 -3.57 7.49 1.99
N PRO A 52 -4.53 6.92 1.24
CA PRO A 52 -4.47 5.52 0.82
C PRO A 52 -3.19 5.15 0.06
N GLU A 53 -2.51 6.10 -0.59
CA GLU A 53 -1.22 5.91 -1.26
C GLU A 53 -0.09 5.63 -0.26
N SER A 54 -0.21 6.08 0.99
CA SER A 54 0.71 5.68 2.08
C SER A 54 0.66 4.17 2.38
N TRP A 55 -0.36 3.47 1.86
CA TRP A 55 -0.55 2.04 2.04
C TRP A 55 -0.02 1.27 0.83
N ILE A 56 1.29 1.27 0.62
CA ILE A 56 1.95 0.46 -0.42
C ILE A 56 1.72 -1.06 -0.23
N GLY A 57 1.42 -1.52 0.99
CA GLY A 57 1.45 -2.95 1.36
C GLY A 57 0.42 -3.89 0.72
N GLY A 58 -0.48 -3.40 -0.15
CA GLY A 58 -1.51 -4.23 -0.80
C GLY A 58 -1.23 -4.51 -2.28
N ASP A 59 -0.50 -3.62 -2.95
CA ASP A 59 -0.15 -3.77 -4.35
C ASP A 59 1.18 -4.52 -4.47
N GLY A 60 1.27 -5.42 -5.44
CA GLY A 60 2.52 -6.10 -5.76
C GLY A 60 3.53 -5.08 -6.29
N LEU A 61 4.56 -4.79 -5.50
CA LEU A 61 5.61 -3.85 -5.87
C LEU A 61 6.79 -4.59 -6.49
N ILE A 62 7.25 -4.10 -7.64
CA ILE A 62 8.58 -4.40 -8.17
C ILE A 62 9.35 -3.09 -8.13
N SER A 63 10.49 -3.07 -7.44
CA SER A 63 11.39 -1.92 -7.35
C SER A 63 12.61 -2.14 -8.26
N PRO A 64 12.50 -1.82 -9.56
CA PRO A 64 13.60 -1.99 -10.50
C PRO A 64 14.75 -1.02 -10.17
N PHE A 65 16.00 -1.48 -10.29
CA PHE A 65 17.18 -0.65 -10.06
C PHE A 65 17.59 0.12 -11.31
N SER A 66 17.18 -0.35 -12.50
CA SER A 66 17.50 0.24 -13.79
C SER A 66 16.28 0.43 -14.69
N ASP A 67 16.40 1.30 -15.70
CA ASP A 67 15.36 1.50 -16.71
C ASP A 67 15.05 0.21 -17.50
N VAL A 68 16.08 -0.61 -17.73
CA VAL A 68 15.94 -1.91 -18.40
C VAL A 68 15.06 -2.85 -17.58
N GLU A 69 15.31 -2.97 -16.27
CA GLU A 69 14.49 -3.78 -15.37
C GLU A 69 13.07 -3.23 -15.23
N ARG A 70 12.91 -1.90 -15.24
CA ARG A 70 11.59 -1.26 -15.20
C ARG A 70 10.76 -1.62 -16.43
N ASP A 71 11.36 -1.59 -17.62
CA ASP A 71 10.70 -2.00 -18.87
C ASP A 71 10.36 -3.50 -18.88
N MET A 72 11.27 -4.36 -18.38
CA MET A 72 11.00 -5.79 -18.22
C MET A 72 9.82 -6.05 -17.28
N ALA A 73 9.74 -5.34 -16.15
CA ALA A 73 8.65 -5.47 -15.19
C ALA A 73 7.30 -5.08 -15.83
N LYS A 74 7.24 -3.96 -16.57
CA LYS A 74 6.03 -3.54 -17.30
C LYS A 74 5.56 -4.59 -18.31
N LYS A 75 6.50 -5.16 -19.08
CA LYS A 75 6.20 -6.26 -20.02
C LYS A 75 5.70 -7.52 -19.31
N ALA A 76 6.28 -7.86 -18.16
CA ALA A 76 5.84 -9.00 -17.35
C ALA A 76 4.41 -8.81 -16.82
N PHE A 77 4.09 -7.62 -16.30
CA PHE A 77 2.72 -7.28 -15.88
C PHE A 77 1.73 -7.44 -17.05
N ALA A 78 2.05 -6.87 -18.22
CA ALA A 78 1.21 -6.98 -19.40
C ALA A 78 1.01 -8.43 -19.86
N ALA A 79 2.07 -9.24 -19.87
CA ALA A 79 2.01 -10.65 -20.24
C ALA A 79 1.11 -11.49 -19.31
N LEU A 80 1.03 -11.11 -18.04
CA LEU A 80 0.17 -11.76 -17.04
C LEU A 80 -1.26 -11.17 -17.00
N GLY A 81 -1.58 -10.21 -17.87
CA GLY A 81 -2.87 -9.53 -17.90
C GLY A 81 -3.08 -8.61 -16.69
N MET A 82 -2.00 -8.14 -16.06
CA MET A 82 -2.02 -7.21 -14.94
C MET A 82 -1.82 -5.78 -15.45
N VAL A 83 -2.50 -4.82 -14.83
CA VAL A 83 -2.30 -3.40 -15.11
C VAL A 83 -1.12 -2.90 -14.26
N SER A 84 -0.03 -2.49 -14.91
CA SER A 84 1.03 -1.75 -14.24
C SER A 84 0.58 -0.31 -14.01
N LYS A 85 0.59 0.16 -12.76
CA LYS A 85 0.42 1.58 -12.43
C LYS A 85 1.80 2.21 -12.27
N GLU A 86 1.95 3.45 -12.73
CA GLU A 86 3.13 4.26 -12.47
C GLU A 86 2.76 5.31 -11.44
N ASP A 87 3.46 5.32 -10.31
CA ASP A 87 3.22 6.16 -9.12
C ASP A 87 4.03 7.46 -9.15
N GLY A 88 4.26 8.03 -10.34
CA GLY A 88 5.09 9.24 -10.51
C GLY A 88 6.56 9.05 -10.13
N SER A 89 6.95 7.85 -9.70
CA SER A 89 8.31 7.49 -9.29
C SER A 89 9.31 7.63 -10.44
N HIS A 90 10.45 8.22 -10.11
CA HIS A 90 11.58 8.44 -11.00
C HIS A 90 12.62 7.33 -10.83
N THR A 91 13.35 7.02 -11.90
CA THR A 91 14.49 6.12 -11.81
C THR A 91 15.71 6.86 -11.27
N GLY A 92 16.54 6.15 -10.50
CA GLY A 92 17.70 6.72 -9.82
C GLY A 92 17.41 7.26 -8.42
N SER A 93 18.48 7.44 -7.63
CA SER A 93 18.41 8.02 -6.29
C SER A 93 18.20 9.52 -6.40
N ARG A 94 17.13 10.05 -5.81
CA ARG A 94 16.85 11.48 -5.71
C ARG A 94 16.28 11.78 -4.34
N GLU A 95 16.76 12.86 -3.72
CA GLU A 95 16.15 13.36 -2.49
C GLU A 95 14.89 14.18 -2.80
N PRO A 96 13.86 14.19 -1.93
CA PRO A 96 12.68 15.02 -2.10
C PRO A 96 13.01 16.51 -2.22
N ASP A 97 12.21 17.25 -3.00
CA ASP A 97 12.35 18.70 -3.08
C ASP A 97 12.05 19.33 -1.71
N GLY A 98 13.01 20.08 -1.15
CA GLY A 98 12.89 20.71 0.17
C GLY A 98 13.60 19.99 1.32
N VAL A 99 14.39 18.94 1.06
CA VAL A 99 15.34 18.44 2.05
C VAL A 99 16.48 19.43 2.28
N ASN A 100 17.17 19.28 3.41
CA ASN A 100 18.29 20.13 3.76
C ASN A 100 19.48 19.84 2.82
N THR A 101 19.80 20.78 1.94
CA THR A 101 20.93 20.68 0.99
C THR A 101 22.28 20.96 1.66
N GLU A 102 22.26 21.47 2.89
CA GLU A 102 23.43 21.71 3.70
C GLU A 102 23.47 20.74 4.88
N SER A 103 24.63 20.12 5.11
CA SER A 103 24.79 19.29 6.30
C SER A 103 24.54 20.13 7.57
N PRO A 104 23.71 19.68 8.52
CA PRO A 104 23.56 20.33 9.81
C PRO A 104 24.82 20.16 10.68
N VAL A 105 25.71 19.24 10.29
CA VAL A 105 27.00 19.03 10.94
C VAL A 105 27.99 20.08 10.43
N VAL A 106 28.44 20.95 11.33
CA VAL A 106 29.54 21.87 11.08
C VAL A 106 30.84 21.06 11.12
N ALA A 107 31.63 21.11 10.05
CA ALA A 107 32.91 20.42 10.02
C ALA A 107 33.83 20.96 11.12
N PHE A 108 34.64 20.09 11.71
CA PHE A 108 35.65 20.49 12.68
C PHE A 108 36.66 21.44 12.01
N LYS A 109 37.18 22.39 12.80
CA LYS A 109 38.17 23.36 12.35
C LYS A 109 39.34 22.64 11.66
N GLY A 110 39.52 22.88 10.37
CA GLY A 110 40.62 22.35 9.56
C GLY A 110 40.24 21.32 8.49
N TYR A 111 38.98 20.89 8.43
CA TYR A 111 38.50 20.05 7.32
C TYR A 111 37.46 20.82 6.50
N PRO A 112 37.75 21.15 5.23
CA PRO A 112 36.72 21.63 4.31
C PRO A 112 35.67 20.54 4.10
N ARG A 113 34.42 20.95 3.87
CA ARG A 113 33.37 20.04 3.37
C ARG A 113 33.71 19.57 1.95
#